data_AF-A0A5P8E7V3-F1
#
_entry.id   AF-A0A5P8E7V3-F1
#
_cell.length_a   1.000
_cell.length_b   1.000
_cell.length_c   1.000
_cell.angle_alpha   90.00
_cell.angle_beta   90.00
_cell.angle_gamma   90.00
#
_symmetry.space_group_name_H-M   'P 1'
#
loop_
_entity.id
_entity.type
_entity.pdbx_description
1 polymer ?
#
loop_
_entity_poly.entity_id
_entity_poly.type
_entity_poly.pdbx_seq_one_letter_code
_entity_poly.pdbx_strand_id
1 'polypeptide(L)'
;MTLTIATDSLLSLPSGASYSDRSGQASVKVSRKAATATDPEYIYIYATCDSLQLQCERYERYIRNLHKDYGEQLNGMVTRLAEARQEVQEVKEKSPNGIGTALKWYLAGLVSGIIGTIIIFIKLKK
;
A
#
# COMPACT_ATOMS: atom_id res chain seq x y z
N MET A 1 23.40 -25.15 -16.38
CA MET A 1 22.64 -25.69 -17.53
C MET A 1 22.98 -24.82 -18.72
N THR A 2 23.41 -25.43 -19.83
CA THR A 2 23.84 -24.71 -21.03
C THR A 2 23.08 -25.29 -22.20
N LEU A 3 22.39 -24.43 -22.95
CA LEU A 3 21.73 -24.81 -24.21
C LEU A 3 22.67 -24.45 -25.36
N THR A 4 23.08 -25.45 -26.13
CA THR A 4 24.02 -25.30 -27.24
C THR A 4 23.31 -25.62 -28.54
N ILE A 5 23.34 -24.67 -29.48
CA ILE A 5 22.76 -24.83 -30.81
C ILE A 5 23.90 -24.77 -31.81
N ALA A 6 23.98 -25.76 -32.69
CA ALA A 6 24.98 -25.77 -33.76
C ALA A 6 24.69 -24.63 -34.75
N THR A 7 25.70 -23.81 -35.04
CA THR A 7 25.61 -22.68 -35.97
C THR A 7 25.23 -23.12 -37.38
N ASP A 8 25.71 -24.29 -37.80
CA ASP A 8 25.43 -24.85 -39.12
C ASP A 8 23.94 -25.20 -39.29
N SER A 9 23.29 -25.65 -38.21
CA SER A 9 21.85 -25.92 -38.19
C SER A 9 21.00 -24.66 -38.28
N LEU A 10 21.54 -23.48 -37.91
CA LEU A 10 20.86 -22.19 -38.05
C LEU A 10 20.98 -21.62 -39.47
N LEU A 11 22.13 -21.83 -40.10
CA LEU A 11 22.39 -21.41 -41.50
C LEU A 11 21.60 -22.24 -42.51
N SER A 12 21.31 -23.51 -42.20
CA SER A 12 20.49 -24.39 -43.04
C SER A 12 18.98 -24.17 -42.93
N LEU A 13 18.51 -23.24 -42.10
CA LEU A 13 17.07 -23.00 -41.93
C LEU A 13 16.48 -22.25 -43.14
N PRO A 14 15.39 -22.77 -43.74
CA PRO A 14 14.67 -22.05 -44.78
C PRO A 14 14.02 -20.77 -44.22
N SER A 15 13.74 -19.80 -45.10
CA SER A 15 13.13 -18.52 -44.72
C SER A 15 11.81 -18.74 -43.96
N GLY A 16 11.75 -18.25 -42.72
CA GLY A 16 10.56 -18.38 -41.86
C GLY A 16 10.57 -19.60 -40.92
N ALA A 17 11.54 -20.49 -41.01
CA ALA A 17 11.71 -21.57 -40.03
C ALA A 17 12.39 -21.08 -38.75
N SER A 18 12.01 -21.67 -37.62
CA SER A 18 12.63 -21.41 -36.31
C SER A 18 13.07 -22.71 -35.68
N TYR A 19 14.27 -22.73 -35.13
CA TYR A 19 14.75 -23.79 -34.28
C TYR A 19 14.29 -23.54 -32.85
N SER A 20 13.86 -24.58 -32.14
CA SER A 20 13.52 -24.51 -30.73
C SER A 20 14.11 -25.68 -29.98
N ASP A 21 14.81 -25.41 -28.90
CA ASP A 21 15.34 -26.44 -28.01
C ASP A 21 14.94 -26.15 -26.56
N ARG A 22 14.82 -27.22 -25.76
CA ARG A 22 14.38 -27.15 -24.37
C ARG A 22 15.28 -28.02 -23.51
N SER A 23 15.89 -27.40 -22.51
CA SER A 23 16.65 -28.09 -21.46
C SER A 23 15.99 -27.84 -20.11
N GLY A 24 15.20 -28.81 -19.65
CA GLY A 24 14.46 -28.71 -18.40
C GLY A 24 13.42 -27.59 -18.43
N GLN A 25 13.58 -26.60 -17.56
CA GLN A 25 12.69 -25.43 -17.44
C GLN A 25 13.11 -24.26 -18.34
N ALA A 26 14.24 -24.35 -19.05
CA ALA A 26 14.65 -23.33 -20.01
C ALA A 26 14.35 -23.77 -21.44
N SER A 27 13.81 -22.86 -22.26
CA SER A 27 13.66 -23.07 -23.70
C SER A 27 14.25 -21.91 -24.49
N VAL A 28 14.84 -22.21 -25.63
CA VAL A 28 15.41 -21.22 -26.53
C VAL A 28 14.82 -21.43 -27.91
N LYS A 29 14.26 -20.36 -28.49
CA LYS A 29 13.76 -20.31 -29.85
C LYS A 29 14.65 -19.37 -30.66
N VAL A 30 15.23 -19.87 -31.74
CA VAL A 30 16.07 -19.10 -32.64
C VAL A 30 15.40 -19.03 -34.00
N SER A 31 15.23 -17.83 -34.55
CA SER A 31 14.71 -17.62 -35.90
C SER A 31 15.65 -16.76 -36.72
N ARG A 32 15.69 -17.03 -38.02
CA ARG A 32 16.50 -16.29 -39.00
C ARG A 32 15.58 -15.46 -39.88
N LYS A 33 15.86 -14.16 -39.98
CA LYS A 33 15.24 -13.28 -40.97
C LYS A 33 16.26 -13.03 -42.08
N ALA A 34 15.93 -13.50 -43.28
CA ALA A 34 16.76 -13.29 -44.46
C ALA A 34 16.90 -11.80 -44.77
N ALA A 35 18.01 -11.41 -45.37
CA ALA A 35 18.24 -10.04 -45.81
C ALA A 35 17.20 -9.64 -46.87
N THR A 36 16.65 -8.44 -46.72
CA THR A 36 15.76 -7.80 -47.70
C THR A 36 16.51 -6.63 -48.33
N ALA A 37 16.03 -6.09 -49.46
CA ALA A 37 16.62 -4.90 -50.11
C ALA A 37 16.84 -3.69 -49.17
N THR A 38 16.16 -3.66 -48.02
CA THR A 38 16.18 -2.58 -47.02
C THR A 38 16.84 -2.97 -45.70
N ASP A 39 16.93 -4.27 -45.37
CA ASP A 39 17.34 -4.77 -44.05
C ASP A 39 18.43 -5.84 -44.20
N PRO A 40 19.51 -5.82 -43.39
CA PRO A 40 20.48 -6.90 -43.35
C PRO A 40 19.89 -8.18 -42.72
N GLU A 41 20.64 -9.28 -42.81
CA GLU A 41 20.25 -10.55 -42.19
C GLU A 41 20.30 -10.45 -40.66
N TYR A 42 19.25 -10.95 -39.97
CA TYR A 42 19.16 -10.94 -38.51
C TYR A 42 18.85 -12.34 -37.95
N ILE A 43 19.49 -12.65 -36.82
CA ILE A 43 19.20 -13.84 -36.02
C ILE A 43 18.52 -13.37 -34.73
N TYR A 44 17.28 -13.82 -34.51
CA TYR A 44 16.53 -13.54 -33.29
C TYR A 44 16.64 -14.73 -32.35
N ILE A 45 17.04 -14.46 -31.11
CA ILE A 45 17.17 -15.47 -30.06
C ILE A 45 16.20 -15.10 -28.94
N TYR A 46 15.21 -15.96 -28.72
CA TYR A 46 14.27 -15.85 -27.63
C TYR A 46 14.56 -16.94 -26.61
N ALA A 47 15.09 -16.56 -25.45
CA ALA A 47 15.29 -17.47 -24.33
C ALA A 47 14.17 -17.25 -23.30
N THR A 48 13.55 -18.33 -22.85
CA THR A 48 12.56 -18.34 -21.77
C THR A 48 12.99 -19.34 -20.71
N CYS A 49 12.64 -19.05 -19.46
CA CYS A 49 12.92 -19.93 -18.34
C CYS A 49 11.69 -20.00 -17.44
N ASP A 50 11.00 -21.13 -17.48
CA ASP A 50 9.77 -21.41 -16.73
C ASP A 50 10.00 -21.26 -15.21
N SER A 51 11.22 -21.50 -14.71
CA SER A 51 11.53 -21.34 -13.29
C SER A 51 11.49 -19.87 -12.85
N LEU A 52 11.93 -18.94 -13.71
CA LEU A 52 11.88 -17.51 -13.42
C LEU A 52 10.44 -17.02 -13.51
N GLN A 53 9.70 -17.45 -14.54
CA GLN A 53 8.30 -17.09 -14.71
C GLN A 53 7.46 -17.54 -13.50
N LEU A 54 7.67 -18.76 -13.02
CA LEU A 54 7.01 -19.27 -11.82
C LEU A 54 7.37 -18.45 -10.56
N GLN A 55 8.62 -18.00 -10.45
CA GLN A 55 9.04 -17.14 -9.34
C GLN A 55 8.35 -15.77 -9.43
N CYS A 56 8.30 -15.14 -10.60
CA CYS A 56 7.59 -13.89 -10.82
C CYS A 56 6.10 -14.03 -10.45
N GLU A 57 5.42 -15.07 -10.94
CA GLU A 57 4.02 -15.34 -10.58
C GLU A 57 3.83 -15.50 -9.07
N ARG A 58 4.76 -16.18 -8.39
CA ARG A 58 4.71 -16.36 -6.93
C ARG A 58 4.85 -15.03 -6.21
N TYR A 59 5.80 -14.19 -6.60
CA TYR A 59 5.98 -12.87 -6.00
C TYR A 59 4.79 -11.95 -6.26
N GLU A 60 4.25 -11.96 -7.48
CA GLU A 60 3.05 -11.18 -7.80
C GLU A 60 1.83 -11.61 -7.00
N ARG A 61 1.64 -12.92 -6.76
CA ARG A 61 0.58 -13.42 -5.88
C ARG A 61 0.80 -12.96 -4.45
N TYR A 62 2.03 -13.04 -3.96
CA TYR A 62 2.39 -12.61 -2.60
C TYR A 62 2.11 -11.12 -2.39
N ILE A 63 2.59 -10.26 -3.30
CA ILE A 63 2.37 -8.81 -3.24
C ILE A 63 0.88 -8.46 -3.32
N ARG A 64 0.13 -9.14 -4.20
CA ARG A 64 -1.32 -8.94 -4.31
C ARG A 64 -2.06 -9.29 -3.02
N ASN A 65 -1.72 -10.40 -2.39
CA ASN A 65 -2.32 -10.81 -1.12
C ASN A 65 -1.98 -9.80 -0.02
N LEU A 66 -0.71 -9.41 0.07
CA LEU A 66 -0.27 -8.42 1.05
C LEU A 66 -1.05 -7.10 0.91
N HIS A 67 -1.19 -6.59 -0.32
CA HIS A 67 -1.94 -5.37 -0.58
C HIS A 67 -3.43 -5.51 -0.23
N LYS A 68 -4.04 -6.67 -0.51
CA LYS A 68 -5.43 -6.94 -0.12
C LYS A 68 -5.60 -6.95 1.39
N ASP A 69 -4.73 -7.67 2.11
CA ASP A 69 -4.79 -7.79 3.56
C ASP A 69 -4.62 -6.42 4.23
N TYR A 70 -3.64 -5.63 3.80
CA TYR A 70 -3.45 -4.27 4.31
C TYR A 70 -4.61 -3.34 3.95
N GLY A 71 -5.12 -3.44 2.72
CA GLY A 71 -6.26 -2.63 2.27
C GLY A 71 -7.51 -2.91 3.09
N GLU A 72 -7.82 -4.19 3.34
CA GLU A 72 -8.96 -4.60 4.16
C GLU A 72 -8.81 -4.14 5.62
N GLN A 73 -7.62 -4.31 6.21
CA GLN A 73 -7.35 -3.83 7.56
C GLN A 73 -7.47 -2.31 7.69
N LEU A 74 -6.91 -1.57 6.73
CA LEU A 74 -6.96 -0.12 6.73
C LEU A 74 -8.40 0.37 6.56
N ASN A 75 -9.15 -0.21 5.63
CA ASN A 75 -10.56 0.12 5.43
C ASN A 75 -11.38 -0.20 6.68
N GLY A 76 -11.17 -1.37 7.30
CA GLY A 76 -11.84 -1.73 8.55
C GLY A 76 -11.50 -0.77 9.70
N MET A 77 -10.25 -0.32 9.80
CA MET A 77 -9.85 0.67 10.81
C MET A 77 -10.47 2.04 10.55
N VAL A 78 -10.49 2.50 9.30
CA VAL A 78 -11.12 3.77 8.92
C VAL A 78 -12.62 3.76 9.23
N THR A 79 -13.32 2.65 8.94
CA THR A 79 -14.75 2.50 9.27
C THR A 79 -14.98 2.58 10.79
N ARG A 80 -14.20 1.84 11.58
CA ARG A 80 -14.30 1.88 13.05
C ARG A 80 -13.99 3.25 13.63
N LEU A 81 -13.01 3.97 13.06
CA LEU A 81 -12.70 5.34 13.47
C LEU A 81 -13.84 6.30 13.12
N ALA A 82 -14.50 6.11 11.97
CA ALA A 82 -15.67 6.90 11.59
C ALA A 82 -16.85 6.67 12.54
N GLU A 83 -17.13 5.41 12.89
CA GLU A 83 -18.16 5.02 13.87
C GLU A 83 -17.85 5.58 15.27
N ALA A 84 -16.62 5.39 15.77
CA ALA A 84 -16.19 5.92 17.07
C ALA A 84 -16.28 7.45 17.11
N ARG A 85 -15.97 8.14 16.00
CA ARG A 85 -16.11 9.59 15.90
C ARG A 85 -17.57 10.02 15.98
N GLN A 86 -18.49 9.29 15.35
CA GLN A 86 -19.92 9.55 15.45
C GLN A 86 -20.40 9.37 16.90
N GLU A 87 -20.03 8.27 17.56
CA GLU A 87 -20.40 8.03 18.97
C GLU A 87 -19.91 9.15 19.89
N VAL A 88 -18.65 9.59 19.75
CA VAL A 88 -18.12 10.72 20.54
C VAL A 88 -18.89 12.01 20.24
N GLN A 89 -19.29 12.23 18.99
CA GLN A 89 -20.04 13.42 18.59
C GLN A 89 -21.47 13.41 19.18
N GLU A 90 -22.14 12.26 19.15
CA GLU A 90 -23.45 12.06 19.80
C GLU A 90 -23.36 12.22 21.34
N VAL A 91 -22.32 11.65 21.96
CA VAL A 91 -22.07 11.81 23.41
C VAL A 91 -21.74 13.26 23.74
N LYS A 92 -21.04 13.99 22.87
CA LYS A 92 -20.74 15.42 23.07
C LYS A 92 -21.99 16.29 22.90
N GLU A 93 -22.88 15.97 21.98
CA GLU A 93 -24.19 16.65 21.89
C GLU A 93 -25.09 16.33 23.09
N LYS A 94 -25.02 15.09 23.60
CA LYS A 94 -25.78 14.64 24.77
C LYS A 94 -25.11 14.97 26.11
N SER A 95 -23.85 15.41 26.10
CA SER A 95 -23.06 15.72 27.28
C SER A 95 -23.77 16.83 28.07
N PRO A 96 -24.16 16.58 29.33
CA PRO A 96 -24.75 17.61 30.15
C PRO A 96 -23.67 18.62 30.50
N ASN A 97 -23.64 19.72 29.75
CA ASN A 97 -22.87 20.92 30.07
C ASN A 97 -23.17 21.46 31.49
N GLY A 98 -24.16 20.90 32.20
CA GLY A 98 -24.53 21.17 33.58
C GLY A 98 -23.43 20.99 34.61
N ILE A 99 -22.53 20.00 34.47
CA ILE A 99 -21.46 19.80 35.48
C ILE A 99 -20.39 20.90 35.35
N GLY A 100 -20.00 21.22 34.11
CA GLY A 100 -19.03 22.29 33.83
C GLY A 100 -19.56 23.68 34.16
N THR A 101 -20.85 23.94 33.96
CA THR A 101 -21.48 25.20 34.35
C THR A 101 -21.67 25.31 35.86
N ALA A 102 -22.06 24.23 36.55
CA ALA A 102 -22.19 24.22 38.01
C ALA A 102 -20.85 24.52 38.71
N LEU A 103 -19.76 23.92 38.23
CA LEU A 103 -18.43 24.12 38.81
C LEU A 103 -17.93 25.56 38.60
N LYS A 104 -18.24 26.17 37.45
CA LYS A 104 -17.96 27.60 37.18
C LYS A 104 -18.69 28.54 38.15
N TRP A 105 -19.98 28.31 38.39
CA TRP A 105 -20.77 29.13 39.32
C TRP A 105 -20.31 28.98 40.77
N TYR A 106 -19.92 27.76 41.17
CA TYR A 106 -19.37 27.52 42.50
C TYR A 106 -18.06 28.28 42.74
N LEU A 107 -17.12 28.26 41.77
CA LEU A 107 -15.87 29.00 41.85
C LEU A 107 -16.09 30.52 41.89
N ALA A 108 -17.03 31.04 41.10
CA ALA A 108 -17.38 32.46 41.13
C ALA A 108 -17.93 32.90 42.49
N GLY A 109 -18.79 32.07 43.10
CA GLY A 109 -19.30 32.30 44.45
C GLY A 109 -18.21 32.30 45.53
N LEU A 110 -17.26 31.36 45.43
CA LEU A 110 -16.13 31.26 46.36
C LEU A 110 -15.25 32.53 46.32
N VAL A 111 -14.90 32.99 45.11
CA VAL A 111 -14.07 34.20 44.94
C VAL A 111 -14.80 35.44 45.46
N SER A 112 -16.09 35.58 45.17
CA SER A 112 -16.92 36.68 45.68
C SER A 112 -16.96 36.71 47.22
N GLY A 113 -17.11 35.55 47.87
CA GLY A 113 -17.11 35.44 49.33
C GLY A 113 -15.77 35.82 49.97
N ILE A 114 -14.65 35.41 49.38
CA ILE A 114 -13.30 35.76 49.85
C ILE A 114 -13.07 37.28 49.75
N ILE A 115 -13.46 37.91 48.64
CA ILE A 115 -13.31 39.36 48.46
C ILE A 115 -14.18 40.12 49.49
N GLY A 116 -15.43 39.68 49.69
CA GLY A 116 -16.34 40.29 50.66
C GLY A 116 -15.80 40.24 52.10
N THR A 117 -15.27 39.09 52.52
CA THR A 117 -14.70 38.92 53.86
C THR A 117 -13.46 39.79 54.08
N ILE A 118 -12.57 39.91 53.09
CA ILE A 118 -11.40 40.80 53.16
C ILE A 118 -11.83 42.27 53.29
N ILE A 119 -12.80 42.74 52.51
CA ILE A 119 -13.30 44.13 52.56
C ILE A 119 -13.91 44.44 53.93
N ILE A 120 -14.73 43.54 54.48
CA ILE A 120 -15.33 43.70 55.80
C ILE A 120 -14.24 43.79 56.87
N PHE A 121 -13.23 42.91 56.81
CA PHE A 121 -12.14 42.91 57.79
C PHE A 121 -11.32 44.20 57.76
N ILE A 122 -11.04 44.76 56.56
CA ILE A 122 -10.36 46.05 56.41
C ILE A 122 -11.20 47.19 56.99
N LYS A 123 -12.52 47.17 56.75
CA LYS A 123 -13.46 48.16 57.30
C LYS A 123 -13.63 48.06 58.81
N LEU A 124 -13.50 46.87 59.40
CA LEU A 124 -13.65 46.65 60.83
C LEU A 124 -12.38 47.01 61.62
N LYS A 125 -11.21 46.98 60.97
CA LYS A 125 -9.89 47.28 61.56
C LYS A 125 -9.52 48.78 61.45
N LYS A 126 -10.35 49.60 60.83
CA LYS A 126 -10.19 51.05 60.69
C LYS A 126 -11.24 51.76 61.54
#